data_AF-Q3ILX4-F1
#
_entry.id   AF-Q3ILX4-F1
#
_cell.length_a   1.000
_cell.length_b   1.000
_cell.length_c   1.000
_cell.angle_alpha   90.00
_cell.angle_beta   90.00
_cell.angle_gamma   90.00
#
_symmetry.space_group_name_H-M   'P 1'
#
loop_
_entity.id
_entity.type
_entity.pdbx_description
1 polymer ?
#
loop_
_entity_poly.entity_id
_entity_poly.type
_entity_poly.pdbx_seq_one_letter_code
_entity_poly.pdbx_strand_id
1 'polypeptide(L)'
;MESPNSDSLQGAVEEYGPRTDHRDIAAGYAAAVGAISASVLYIASVWVIDSSLFTLEWNPYFTALEFYWVVYSSLAGLVVTIPAAFLVGVAGERLSPSKTKSSGMLKGAVGTVATYAVAFVLLSALLFVTGAGSTGTGTALFTAVELAGLIVGVGFALTWWLTIPIGCAVGCVYTTRQSATSS
;
A
#
# COMPACT_ATOMS: atom_id res chain seq x y z
N MET A 1 32.11 -9.66 16.23
CA MET A 1 30.98 -8.92 15.66
C MET A 1 31.54 -7.61 15.15
N GLU A 2 31.82 -7.53 13.85
CA GLU A 2 32.22 -6.29 13.19
C GLU A 2 31.06 -5.30 13.29
N SER A 3 31.30 -4.09 13.80
CA SER A 3 30.30 -3.03 13.76
C SER A 3 30.03 -2.70 12.29
N PRO A 4 28.76 -2.68 11.83
CA PRO A 4 28.45 -2.30 10.46
C PRO A 4 29.06 -0.94 10.16
N ASN A 5 29.83 -0.86 9.06
CA ASN A 5 30.57 0.32 8.67
C ASN A 5 29.60 1.50 8.46
N SER A 6 29.64 2.49 9.34
CA SER A 6 28.72 3.63 9.32
C SER A 6 28.76 4.38 7.98
N ASP A 7 29.93 4.38 7.33
CA ASP A 7 30.15 5.06 6.06
C ASP A 7 29.42 4.36 4.91
N SER A 8 29.30 3.02 4.93
CA SER A 8 28.55 2.28 3.92
C SER A 8 27.04 2.43 4.10
N LEU A 9 26.58 2.52 5.35
CA LEU A 9 25.18 2.77 5.66
C LEU A 9 24.79 4.20 5.29
N GLN A 10 25.65 5.19 5.56
CA GLN A 10 25.40 6.58 5.19
C GLN A 10 25.38 6.76 3.67
N GLY A 11 26.32 6.13 2.95
CA GLY A 11 26.30 6.12 1.48
C GLY A 11 25.05 5.47 0.90
N ALA A 12 24.60 4.33 1.46
CA ALA A 12 23.36 3.69 1.04
C ALA A 12 22.12 4.53 1.34
N VAL A 13 22.09 5.28 2.46
CA VAL A 13 20.99 6.19 2.78
C VAL A 13 20.98 7.43 1.88
N GLU A 14 22.15 7.95 1.50
CA GLU A 14 22.24 9.02 0.52
C GLU A 14 21.79 8.56 -0.87
N GLU A 15 22.16 7.33 -1.27
CA GLU A 15 21.85 6.79 -2.59
C GLU A 15 20.41 6.26 -2.72
N TYR A 16 19.86 5.61 -1.70
CA TYR A 16 18.54 4.95 -1.74
C TYR A 16 17.50 5.59 -0.80
N GLY A 17 17.86 6.65 -0.07
CA GLY A 17 16.96 7.27 0.90
C GLY A 17 15.84 8.13 0.28
N PRO A 18 15.00 8.75 1.12
CA PRO A 18 13.82 9.51 0.68
C PRO A 18 14.11 10.74 -0.19
N ARG A 19 15.38 11.14 -0.30
CA ARG A 19 15.88 12.27 -1.10
C ARG A 19 16.75 11.84 -2.28
N THR A 20 16.69 10.56 -2.67
CA THR A 20 17.45 10.04 -3.81
C THR A 20 17.08 10.73 -5.14
N ASP A 21 18.09 10.88 -6.01
CA ASP A 21 17.90 11.32 -7.40
C ASP A 21 17.32 10.21 -8.30
N HIS A 22 17.29 8.98 -7.82
CA HIS A 22 16.71 7.84 -8.53
C HIS A 22 15.18 7.95 -8.58
N ARG A 23 14.67 8.33 -9.76
CA ARG A 23 13.23 8.53 -10.01
C ARG A 23 12.40 7.29 -9.67
N ASP A 24 12.88 6.10 -9.96
CA ASP A 24 12.18 4.85 -9.64
C ASP A 24 12.01 4.64 -8.13
N ILE A 25 13.06 4.90 -7.34
CA ILE A 25 13.00 4.81 -5.88
C ILE A 25 12.08 5.89 -5.30
N ALA A 26 12.15 7.11 -5.83
CA ALA A 26 11.25 8.20 -5.44
C ALA A 26 9.77 7.88 -5.72
N ALA A 27 9.46 7.21 -6.83
CA ALA A 27 8.11 6.71 -7.12
C ALA A 27 7.66 5.66 -6.10
N GLY A 28 8.56 4.76 -5.71
CA GLY A 28 8.32 3.79 -4.64
C GLY A 28 7.95 4.45 -3.32
N TYR A 29 8.71 5.46 -2.89
CA TYR A 29 8.39 6.22 -1.67
C TYR A 29 7.08 6.98 -1.78
N ALA A 30 6.79 7.60 -2.93
CA ALA A 30 5.52 8.29 -3.15
C ALA A 30 4.32 7.33 -3.02
N ALA A 31 4.42 6.13 -3.61
CA ALA A 31 3.39 5.10 -3.49
C ALA A 31 3.22 4.60 -2.05
N ALA A 32 4.32 4.38 -1.31
CA ALA A 32 4.29 4.00 0.09
C ALA A 32 3.61 5.06 0.98
N VAL A 33 3.92 6.34 0.77
CA VAL A 33 3.26 7.45 1.47
C VAL A 33 1.77 7.51 1.12
N GLY A 34 1.42 7.24 -0.14
CA GLY A 34 0.03 7.11 -0.57
C GLY A 34 -0.73 6.01 0.19
N ALA A 35 -0.12 4.84 0.36
CA ALA A 35 -0.69 3.74 1.13
C ALA A 35 -0.91 4.11 2.60
N ILE A 36 0.09 4.73 3.25
CA ILE A 36 -0.04 5.20 4.64
C ILE A 36 -1.16 6.23 4.75
N SER A 37 -1.22 7.19 3.83
CA SER A 37 -2.24 8.23 3.82
C SER A 37 -3.65 7.63 3.68
N ALA A 38 -3.80 6.62 2.83
CA ALA A 38 -5.07 5.90 2.68
C ALA A 38 -5.48 5.15 3.94
N SER A 39 -4.55 4.48 4.63
CA SER A 39 -4.84 3.82 5.90
C SER A 39 -5.25 4.82 6.98
N VAL A 40 -4.55 5.96 7.11
CA VAL A 40 -4.90 7.02 8.07
C VAL A 40 -6.28 7.60 7.76
N LEU A 41 -6.56 7.89 6.49
CA LEU A 41 -7.87 8.42 6.07
C LEU A 41 -8.99 7.41 6.28
N TYR A 42 -8.74 6.12 6.09
CA TYR A 42 -9.71 5.07 6.36
C TYR A 42 -10.03 4.98 7.86
N ILE A 43 -9.00 4.94 8.73
CA ILE A 43 -9.18 4.94 10.19
C ILE A 43 -9.95 6.20 10.64
N ALA A 44 -9.58 7.37 10.13
CA ALA A 44 -10.27 8.62 10.44
C ALA A 44 -11.73 8.60 9.98
N SER A 45 -12.02 8.04 8.80
CA SER A 45 -13.39 7.91 8.29
C SER A 45 -14.26 7.03 9.19
N VAL A 46 -13.73 5.90 9.64
CA VAL A 46 -14.43 5.01 10.58
C VAL A 46 -14.64 5.70 11.93
N TRP A 47 -13.63 6.41 12.45
CA TRP A 47 -13.75 7.16 13.70
C TRP A 47 -14.87 8.22 13.65
N VAL A 48 -14.96 8.97 12.54
CA VAL A 48 -16.00 10.00 12.37
C VAL A 48 -17.41 9.40 12.37
N ILE A 49 -17.59 8.22 11.76
CA ILE A 49 -18.87 7.51 11.72
C ILE A 49 -19.23 6.96 13.11
N ASP A 50 -18.27 6.33 13.80
CA ASP A 50 -18.44 5.81 15.16
C ASP A 50 -18.78 6.92 16.18
N SER A 51 -18.17 8.10 15.99
CA SER A 51 -18.45 9.29 16.81
C SER A 51 -19.86 9.87 16.63
N SER A 52 -20.72 9.25 15.82
CA SER A 52 -22.09 9.67 15.53
C SER A 52 -22.21 11.09 14.92
N LEU A 53 -21.10 11.65 14.42
CA LEU A 53 -21.07 12.96 13.75
C LEU A 53 -21.74 12.90 12.37
N PHE A 54 -21.80 11.71 11.77
CA PHE A 54 -22.52 11.41 10.54
C PHE A 54 -23.24 10.07 10.67
N THR A 55 -24.56 10.07 10.69
CA THR A 55 -25.38 8.85 10.71
C THR A 55 -25.49 8.27 9.30
N LEU A 56 -24.56 7.39 8.93
CA LEU A 56 -24.71 6.54 7.74
C LEU A 56 -25.47 5.25 8.11
N GLU A 57 -26.77 5.39 8.43
CA GLU A 57 -27.66 4.24 8.70
C GLU A 57 -27.76 3.26 7.52
N TRP A 58 -27.30 3.66 6.33
CA TRP A 58 -27.53 2.95 5.08
C TRP A 58 -26.32 2.18 4.54
N ASN A 59 -25.15 2.24 5.18
CA ASN A 59 -23.94 1.69 4.59
C ASN A 59 -23.44 0.40 5.28
N PRO A 60 -23.63 -0.79 4.67
CA PRO A 60 -23.21 -2.07 5.25
C PRO A 60 -21.70 -2.18 5.47
N TYR A 61 -20.89 -1.29 4.85
CA TYR A 61 -19.44 -1.25 5.04
C TYR A 61 -19.00 -0.74 6.41
N PHE A 62 -19.89 -0.15 7.22
CA PHE A 62 -19.54 0.44 8.52
C PHE A 62 -20.33 -0.14 9.70
N THR A 63 -21.45 -0.81 9.44
CA THR A 63 -22.38 -1.30 10.49
C THR A 63 -21.86 -2.50 11.28
N ALA A 64 -20.78 -3.15 10.84
CA ALA A 64 -20.24 -4.37 11.43
C ALA A 64 -18.80 -4.24 11.96
N LEU A 65 -18.19 -3.04 11.91
CA LEU A 65 -16.78 -2.88 12.26
C LEU A 65 -16.62 -2.20 13.62
N GLU A 66 -16.17 -2.97 14.61
CA GLU A 66 -15.66 -2.40 15.84
C GLU A 66 -14.41 -1.54 15.53
N PHE A 67 -14.40 -0.29 16.03
CA PHE A 67 -13.33 0.67 15.77
C PHE A 67 -11.93 0.10 16.11
N TYR A 68 -11.82 -0.65 17.22
CA TYR A 68 -10.56 -1.29 17.63
C TYR A 68 -10.06 -2.29 16.57
N TRP A 69 -10.96 -3.10 16.02
CA TRP A 69 -10.62 -4.08 14.98
C TRP A 69 -10.18 -3.41 13.68
N VAL A 70 -10.79 -2.28 13.33
CA VAL A 70 -10.40 -1.46 12.16
C VAL A 70 -8.98 -0.94 12.30
N VAL A 71 -8.66 -0.33 13.45
CA VAL A 71 -7.32 0.20 13.70
C VAL A 71 -6.30 -0.93 13.65
N TYR A 72 -6.57 -2.04 14.34
CA TYR A 72 -5.68 -3.20 14.36
C TYR A 72 -5.45 -3.78 12.96
N SER A 73 -6.51 -4.08 12.21
CA SER A 73 -6.42 -4.66 10.86
C SER A 73 -5.75 -3.71 9.86
N SER A 74 -6.01 -2.40 9.96
CA SER A 74 -5.37 -1.40 9.10
C SER A 74 -3.86 -1.31 9.36
N LEU A 75 -3.46 -1.31 10.64
CA LEU A 75 -2.04 -1.27 11.02
C LEU A 75 -1.32 -2.57 10.66
N ALA A 76 -1.96 -3.73 10.89
CA ALA A 76 -1.41 -5.02 10.49
C ALA A 76 -1.25 -5.11 8.95
N GLY A 77 -2.23 -4.60 8.19
CA GLY A 77 -2.19 -4.56 6.73
C GLY A 77 -1.01 -3.75 6.19
N LEU A 78 -0.65 -2.63 6.84
CA LEU A 78 0.47 -1.76 6.41
C LEU A 78 1.80 -2.50 6.32
N VAL A 79 2.03 -3.54 7.14
CA VAL A 79 3.25 -4.36 7.10
C VAL A 79 3.47 -4.99 5.73
N VAL A 80 2.40 -5.34 5.03
CA VAL A 80 2.45 -5.94 3.69
C VAL A 80 2.16 -4.90 2.61
N THR A 81 1.24 -3.96 2.86
CA THR A 81 0.84 -2.96 1.88
C THR A 81 1.95 -1.94 1.59
N ILE A 82 2.75 -1.54 2.58
CA ILE A 82 3.86 -0.58 2.37
C ILE A 82 4.90 -1.16 1.40
N PRO A 83 5.47 -2.37 1.64
CA PRO A 83 6.38 -2.99 0.69
C PRO A 83 5.75 -3.21 -0.69
N ALA A 84 4.48 -3.65 -0.74
CA ALA A 84 3.78 -3.85 -2.00
C ALA A 84 3.67 -2.55 -2.81
N ALA A 85 3.23 -1.47 -2.17
CA ALA A 85 3.08 -0.15 -2.80
C ALA A 85 4.43 0.38 -3.30
N PHE A 86 5.49 0.22 -2.49
CA PHE A 86 6.84 0.60 -2.89
C PHE A 86 7.30 -0.14 -4.14
N LEU A 87 7.18 -1.48 -4.17
CA LEU A 87 7.56 -2.29 -5.32
C LEU A 87 6.78 -1.92 -6.58
N VAL A 88 5.47 -1.68 -6.45
CA VAL A 88 4.62 -1.25 -7.57
C VAL A 88 5.02 0.14 -8.06
N GLY A 89 5.34 1.07 -7.17
CA GLY A 89 5.82 2.41 -7.54
C GLY A 89 7.13 2.35 -8.32
N VAL A 90 8.11 1.59 -7.82
CA VAL A 90 9.41 1.38 -8.50
C VAL A 90 9.22 0.72 -9.86
N ALA A 91 8.47 -0.39 -9.91
CA ALA A 91 8.24 -1.13 -11.16
C ALA A 91 7.45 -0.29 -12.17
N GLY A 92 6.44 0.46 -11.72
CA GLY A 92 5.62 1.33 -12.55
C GLY A 92 6.44 2.41 -13.24
N GLU A 93 7.34 3.06 -12.49
CA GLU A 93 8.20 4.10 -13.04
C GLU A 93 9.28 3.54 -13.98
N ARG A 94 9.81 2.34 -13.72
CA ARG A 94 10.76 1.66 -14.62
C ARG A 94 10.13 1.23 -15.94
N LEU A 95 8.92 0.66 -15.90
CA LEU A 95 8.21 0.18 -17.09
C LEU A 95 7.66 1.33 -17.94
N SER A 96 7.22 2.39 -17.28
CA SER A 96 6.70 3.57 -17.96
C SER A 96 7.05 4.81 -17.14
N PRO A 97 8.08 5.57 -17.52
CA PRO A 97 8.36 6.86 -16.90
C PRO A 97 7.22 7.83 -17.15
N SER A 98 6.79 8.54 -16.10
CA SER A 98 5.63 9.42 -16.17
C SER A 98 6.01 10.79 -16.74
N LYS A 99 5.51 11.12 -17.93
CA LYS A 99 5.85 12.38 -18.63
C LYS A 99 4.80 13.49 -18.50
N THR A 100 3.57 13.14 -18.12
CA THR A 100 2.43 14.08 -18.06
C THR A 100 1.55 13.83 -16.84
N LYS A 101 0.84 14.87 -16.38
CA LYS A 101 -0.08 14.79 -15.22
C LYS A 101 -1.18 13.73 -15.39
N SER A 102 -1.76 13.63 -16.60
CA SER A 102 -2.78 12.62 -16.92
C SER A 102 -2.23 11.20 -16.86
N SER A 103 -0.99 10.99 -17.31
CA SER A 103 -0.29 9.71 -17.17
C SER A 103 -0.04 9.36 -15.70
N GLY A 104 0.29 10.35 -14.87
CA GLY A 104 0.46 10.18 -13.42
C GLY A 104 -0.81 9.74 -12.70
N MET A 105 -1.96 10.36 -13.01
CA MET A 105 -3.25 9.96 -12.43
C MET A 105 -3.62 8.52 -12.79
N LEU A 106 -3.52 8.15 -14.07
CA LEU A 106 -3.86 6.81 -14.53
C LEU A 106 -2.94 5.75 -13.90
N LYS A 107 -1.64 6.04 -13.79
CA LYS A 107 -0.68 5.17 -13.10
C LYS A 107 -0.94 5.08 -11.61
N GLY A 108 -1.40 6.15 -10.98
CA GLY A 108 -1.86 6.13 -9.60
C GLY A 108 -3.02 5.16 -9.39
N ALA A 109 -4.07 5.25 -10.22
CA ALA A 109 -5.20 4.32 -10.17
C ALA A 109 -4.77 2.87 -10.44
N VAL A 110 -4.06 2.62 -11.54
CA VAL A 110 -3.60 1.26 -11.90
C VAL A 110 -2.64 0.72 -10.83
N GLY A 111 -1.78 1.58 -10.29
CA GLY A 111 -0.83 1.24 -9.23
C GLY A 111 -1.52 0.83 -7.93
N THR A 112 -2.66 1.44 -7.58
CA THR A 112 -3.43 0.99 -6.40
C THR A 112 -3.97 -0.42 -6.59
N VAL A 113 -4.55 -0.74 -7.75
CA VAL A 113 -5.04 -2.09 -8.06
C VAL A 113 -3.89 -3.09 -8.07
N ALA A 114 -2.76 -2.73 -8.70
CA ALA A 114 -1.56 -3.56 -8.71
C ALA A 114 -0.99 -3.78 -7.29
N THR A 115 -1.12 -2.81 -6.38
CA THR A 115 -0.69 -2.93 -4.98
C THR A 115 -1.46 -4.02 -4.25
N TYR A 116 -2.78 -4.16 -4.48
CA TYR A 116 -3.54 -5.26 -3.91
C TYR A 116 -3.09 -6.61 -4.46
N ALA A 117 -2.80 -6.70 -5.77
CA ALA A 117 -2.29 -7.93 -6.38
C ALA A 117 -0.92 -8.34 -5.79
N VAL A 118 0.00 -7.38 -5.63
CA VAL A 118 1.31 -7.65 -5.01
C VAL A 118 1.17 -7.98 -3.52
N ALA A 119 0.30 -7.27 -2.78
CA ALA A 119 0.02 -7.56 -1.38
C ALA A 119 -0.56 -8.97 -1.20
N PHE A 120 -1.43 -9.42 -2.11
CA PHE A 120 -1.95 -10.79 -2.12
C PHE A 120 -0.84 -11.83 -2.27
N VAL A 121 0.11 -11.62 -3.20
CA VAL A 121 1.24 -12.52 -3.39
C VAL A 121 2.13 -12.55 -2.15
N LEU A 122 2.48 -11.38 -1.60
CA LEU A 122 3.31 -11.27 -0.40
C LEU A 122 2.65 -11.92 0.82
N LEU A 123 1.35 -11.68 1.03
CA LEU A 123 0.60 -12.24 2.14
C LEU A 123 0.45 -13.77 2.00
N SER A 124 0.17 -14.26 0.78
CA SER A 124 0.10 -15.70 0.51
C SER A 124 1.43 -16.39 0.82
N ALA A 125 2.55 -15.79 0.39
CA ALA A 125 3.88 -16.30 0.67
C ALA A 125 4.18 -16.29 2.18
N LEU A 126 3.82 -15.22 2.89
CA LEU A 126 4.00 -15.11 4.33
C LEU A 126 3.20 -16.16 5.10
N LEU A 127 1.91 -16.34 4.76
CA LEU A 127 1.04 -17.34 5.39
C LEU A 127 1.53 -18.77 5.11
N PHE A 128 1.99 -19.03 3.89
CA PHE A 128 2.58 -20.31 3.52
C PHE A 128 3.84 -20.62 4.33
N VAL A 129 4.77 -19.66 4.43
CA VAL A 129 6.04 -19.83 5.17
C VAL A 129 5.80 -20.02 6.66
N THR A 130 4.83 -19.30 7.23
CA THR A 130 4.49 -19.40 8.66
C THR A 130 3.62 -20.61 9.00
N GLY A 131 3.10 -21.33 8.00
CA GLY A 131 2.22 -22.49 8.19
C GLY A 131 0.84 -22.13 8.75
N ALA A 132 0.49 -20.83 8.76
CA ALA A 132 -0.77 -20.33 9.27
C ALA A 132 -1.94 -20.89 8.44
N GLY A 133 -2.79 -21.71 9.06
CA GLY A 133 -3.94 -22.36 8.41
C GLY A 133 -3.66 -23.77 7.87
N SER A 134 -2.50 -24.38 8.12
CA SER A 134 -2.23 -25.75 7.67
C SER A 134 -2.77 -26.82 8.63
N THR A 135 -3.62 -27.72 8.13
CA THR A 135 -3.98 -29.00 8.79
C THR A 135 -3.23 -30.21 8.20
N GLY A 136 -2.23 -29.97 7.34
CA GLY A 136 -1.38 -30.99 6.73
C GLY A 136 -0.56 -30.44 5.55
N THR A 137 0.56 -31.10 5.24
CA THR A 137 1.56 -30.68 4.23
C THR A 137 1.02 -30.59 2.80
N GLY A 138 -0.08 -31.27 2.48
CA GLY A 138 -0.66 -31.31 1.13
C GLY A 138 -1.60 -30.15 0.76
N THR A 139 -2.21 -29.47 1.76
CA THR A 139 -3.23 -28.43 1.53
C THR A 139 -2.77 -27.03 1.93
N ALA A 140 -1.61 -26.90 2.57
CA ALA A 140 -1.11 -25.64 3.15
C ALA A 140 -1.05 -24.47 2.14
N LEU A 141 -0.66 -24.72 0.90
CA LEU A 141 -0.60 -23.67 -0.14
C LEU A 141 -2.00 -23.17 -0.51
N PHE A 142 -2.95 -24.08 -0.71
CA PHE A 142 -4.32 -23.71 -1.08
C PHE A 142 -4.99 -22.91 0.03
N THR A 143 -4.83 -23.32 1.29
CA THR A 143 -5.39 -22.59 2.43
C THR A 143 -4.75 -21.21 2.59
N ALA A 144 -3.43 -21.08 2.42
CA ALA A 144 -2.74 -19.79 2.50
C ALA A 144 -3.21 -18.81 1.42
N VAL A 145 -3.38 -19.30 0.19
CA VAL A 145 -3.87 -18.51 -0.95
C VAL A 145 -5.33 -18.11 -0.75
N GLU A 146 -6.18 -19.03 -0.28
CA GLU A 146 -7.59 -18.74 -0.01
C GLU A 146 -7.75 -17.69 1.10
N LEU A 147 -7.02 -17.86 2.21
CA LEU A 147 -7.06 -16.92 3.33
C LEU A 147 -6.51 -15.54 2.92
N ALA A 148 -5.39 -15.50 2.19
CA ALA A 148 -4.86 -14.24 1.65
C ALA A 148 -5.86 -13.57 0.70
N GLY A 149 -6.53 -14.36 -0.14
CA GLY A 149 -7.55 -13.89 -1.08
C GLY A 149 -8.75 -13.27 -0.37
N LEU A 150 -9.20 -13.90 0.71
CA LEU A 150 -10.28 -13.37 1.55
C LEU A 150 -9.84 -12.07 2.24
N ILE A 151 -8.66 -12.06 2.88
CA ILE A 151 -8.14 -10.87 3.59
C ILE A 151 -7.97 -9.69 2.63
N VAL A 152 -7.30 -9.90 1.48
CA VAL A 152 -7.08 -8.84 0.49
C VAL A 152 -8.38 -8.44 -0.19
N GLY A 153 -9.27 -9.40 -0.48
CA GLY A 153 -10.57 -9.14 -1.09
C GLY A 153 -11.47 -8.28 -0.19
N VAL A 154 -11.55 -8.59 1.11
CA VAL A 154 -12.27 -7.78 2.09
C VAL A 154 -11.61 -6.41 2.24
N GLY A 155 -10.28 -6.36 2.39
CA GLY A 155 -9.55 -5.10 2.46
C GLY A 155 -9.80 -4.20 1.24
N PHE A 156 -9.78 -4.78 0.04
CA PHE A 156 -10.11 -4.09 -1.20
C PHE A 156 -11.55 -3.59 -1.17
N ALA A 157 -12.54 -4.45 -0.90
CA ALA A 157 -13.96 -4.07 -0.88
C ALA A 157 -14.27 -2.92 0.11
N LEU A 158 -13.53 -2.85 1.23
CA LEU A 158 -13.69 -1.80 2.23
C LEU A 158 -12.97 -0.49 1.89
N THR A 159 -11.87 -0.54 1.12
CA THR A 159 -10.97 0.62 0.95
C THR A 159 -10.85 1.12 -0.49
N TRP A 160 -11.29 0.37 -1.50
CA TRP A 160 -11.11 0.70 -2.93
C TRP A 160 -11.67 2.08 -3.32
N TRP A 161 -12.82 2.45 -2.74
CA TRP A 161 -13.47 3.75 -2.98
C TRP A 161 -12.62 4.94 -2.52
N LEU A 162 -11.72 4.71 -1.55
CA LEU A 162 -10.82 5.71 -0.98
C LEU A 162 -9.42 5.61 -1.58
N THR A 163 -8.88 4.40 -1.77
CA THR A 163 -7.51 4.18 -2.24
C THR A 163 -7.33 4.62 -3.69
N ILE A 164 -8.33 4.44 -4.56
CA ILE A 164 -8.24 4.87 -5.96
C ILE A 164 -8.07 6.41 -6.09
N PRO A 165 -8.94 7.27 -5.49
CA PRO A 165 -8.74 8.71 -5.49
C PRO A 165 -7.39 9.15 -4.92
N ILE A 166 -6.95 8.53 -3.83
CA ILE A 166 -5.66 8.84 -3.19
C ILE A 166 -4.50 8.47 -4.13
N GLY A 167 -4.55 7.31 -4.76
CA GLY A 167 -3.56 6.89 -5.76
C GLY A 167 -3.46 7.89 -6.91
N CYS A 168 -4.60 8.33 -7.44
CA CYS A 168 -4.65 9.38 -8.47
C CYS A 168 -4.01 10.69 -8.00
N ALA A 169 -4.33 11.14 -6.78
CA ALA A 169 -3.81 12.38 -6.20
C ALA A 169 -2.28 12.30 -6.01
N VAL A 170 -1.79 11.20 -5.44
CA VAL A 170 -0.36 10.95 -5.24
C VAL A 170 0.38 10.92 -6.59
N GLY A 171 -0.15 10.23 -7.59
CA GLY A 171 0.43 10.19 -8.93
C GLY A 171 0.48 11.56 -9.63
N CYS A 172 -0.54 12.40 -9.41
CA CYS A 172 -0.57 13.77 -9.92
C CYS A 172 0.48 14.66 -9.23
N VAL A 173 0.59 14.59 -7.90
CA VAL A 173 1.59 15.35 -7.12
C VAL A 173 3.01 14.92 -7.50
N TYR A 174 3.23 13.60 -7.62
CA TYR A 174 4.51 13.03 -8.01
C TYR A 174 4.99 13.55 -9.38
N THR A 175 4.13 13.45 -10.40
CA THR A 175 4.46 13.92 -11.75
C THR A 175 4.65 15.43 -11.81
N THR A 176 3.86 16.21 -11.06
CA THR A 176 4.01 17.67 -11.02
C THR A 176 5.36 18.08 -10.42
N ARG A 177 5.82 17.39 -9.37
CA ARG A 177 7.15 17.64 -8.78
C ARG A 177 8.28 17.27 -9.73
N GLN A 178 8.15 16.15 -10.44
CA GLN A 178 9.17 15.74 -11.43
C GLN A 178 9.27 16.71 -12.62
N SER A 179 8.16 17.31 -13.06
CA SER A 179 8.21 18.30 -14.15
C SER A 179 8.92 19.59 -13.74
N ALA A 180 8.79 20.00 -12.47
CA ALA A 180 9.41 21.23 -11.95
C ALA A 180 10.94 21.13 -11.76
N THR A 181 11.48 19.92 -11.60
CA THR A 181 12.94 19.71 -11.48
C THR A 181 13.64 19.54 -12.84
N SER A 182 12.89 19.40 -13.93
CA SER A 182 13.43 19.26 -15.30
C SER A 182 13.43 20.55 -16.12
N SER A 183 12.97 21.67 -15.56
CA SER A 183 12.93 23.00 -16.17
C SER A 183 13.98 23.91 -15.56
#